data_AF-A0A9D5YS25-F1
#
_entry.id   AF-A0A9D5YS25-F1
#
_cell.length_a   1.000
_cell.length_b   1.000
_cell.length_c   1.000
_cell.angle_alpha   90.00
_cell.angle_beta   90.00
_cell.angle_gamma   90.00
#
_symmetry.space_group_name_H-M   'P 1'
#
loop_
_entity.id
_entity.type
_entity.pdbx_description
1 polymer ?
#
loop_
_entity_poly.entity_id
_entity_poly.type
_entity_poly.pdbx_seq_one_letter_code
_entity_poly.pdbx_strand_id
1 'polypeptide(L)'
;MSQDTLYISSEYNPHSLQCDWGFIVSAERRDVFEVIPDSLATIRTALYFSVLKASPPDFSPPPSQRDHPAKVKTDETVGNGAQLYHEVGFDIMSLALLADVPAHRPLHLTQNSLIGHWRWLRDVWRVGYSRPQFTATMDTRNAVTEVLRNGKNNLAIAELRNLFKKVQQGPHNAELYISFLSSLSLFCPFIATELLWRQGRIEQDPISRPRTKDKEGIAE
;
A
#
# COMPACT_ATOMS: atom_id res chain seq x y z
N MET A 1 -9.45 -6.32 35.27
CA MET A 1 -9.04 -6.72 33.91
C MET A 1 -9.46 -5.58 33.00
N SER A 2 -8.53 -4.66 32.73
CA SER A 2 -8.82 -3.36 32.12
C SER A 2 -9.06 -3.48 30.62
N GLN A 3 -10.11 -2.79 30.19
CA GLN A 3 -10.49 -2.56 28.81
C GLN A 3 -9.47 -1.62 28.15
N ASP A 4 -8.46 -2.16 27.49
CA ASP A 4 -7.57 -1.39 26.61
C ASP A 4 -7.90 -1.67 25.14
N THR A 5 -9.17 -1.55 24.76
CA THR A 5 -9.54 -1.38 23.34
C THR A 5 -9.21 0.04 22.92
N LEU A 6 -7.93 0.27 22.61
CA LEU A 6 -7.43 1.48 21.98
C LEU A 6 -8.18 1.72 20.66
N TYR A 7 -8.67 2.96 20.52
CA TYR A 7 -9.60 3.44 19.52
C TYR A 7 -8.98 3.45 18.11
N ILE A 8 -9.01 2.31 17.41
CA ILE A 8 -8.88 2.28 15.95
C ILE A 8 -10.31 2.35 15.39
N SER A 9 -10.60 3.42 14.65
CA SER A 9 -11.89 3.61 14.00
C SER A 9 -12.25 2.37 13.16
N SER A 10 -13.51 1.96 13.20
CA SER A 10 -14.04 0.96 12.25
C SER A 10 -14.00 1.47 10.79
N GLU A 11 -13.76 2.76 10.61
CA GLU A 11 -13.66 3.41 9.31
C GLU A 11 -12.20 3.56 8.86
N TYR A 12 -11.96 3.21 7.59
CA TYR A 12 -10.67 3.34 6.94
C TYR A 12 -10.16 4.78 6.96
N ASN A 13 -9.02 5.00 7.62
CA ASN A 13 -8.27 6.25 7.60
C ASN A 13 -6.81 5.99 7.18
N PRO A 14 -6.36 6.44 5.99
CA PRO A 14 -4.99 6.21 5.54
C PRO A 14 -3.95 6.84 6.47
N HIS A 15 -4.23 7.98 7.10
CA HIS A 15 -3.27 8.68 7.95
C HIS A 15 -3.07 8.01 9.30
N SER A 16 -4.10 7.38 9.86
CA SER A 16 -3.95 6.57 11.07
C SER A 16 -2.99 5.41 10.82
N LEU A 17 -3.16 4.69 9.70
CA LEU A 17 -2.25 3.61 9.32
C LEU A 17 -0.83 4.11 9.07
N GLN A 18 -0.67 5.30 8.51
CA GLN A 18 0.65 5.93 8.35
C GLN A 18 1.32 6.24 9.68
N CYS A 19 0.58 6.72 10.68
CA CYS A 19 1.10 6.94 12.02
C CYS A 19 1.51 5.63 12.70
N ASP A 20 0.73 4.56 12.50
CA ASP A 20 0.96 3.28 13.16
C ASP A 20 2.11 2.48 12.52
N TRP A 21 2.19 2.47 11.19
CA TRP A 21 3.12 1.62 10.44
C TRP A 21 4.23 2.37 9.69
N GLY A 22 4.29 3.69 9.81
CA GLY A 22 5.24 4.55 9.08
C GLY A 22 6.69 4.13 9.24
N PHE A 23 7.10 3.75 10.45
CA PHE A 23 8.49 3.35 10.71
C PHE A 23 8.88 2.05 10.00
N ILE A 24 7.97 1.09 9.85
CA ILE A 24 8.22 -0.16 9.12
C ILE A 24 8.20 0.12 7.63
N VAL A 25 7.09 0.67 7.14
CA VAL A 25 6.84 0.83 5.70
C VAL A 25 7.86 1.78 5.07
N SER A 26 8.23 2.86 5.76
CA SER A 26 9.25 3.80 5.25
C SER A 26 10.66 3.23 5.30
N ALA A 27 10.97 2.29 6.20
CA ALA A 27 12.24 1.58 6.19
C ALA A 27 12.33 0.59 5.02
N GLU A 28 11.25 -0.15 4.74
CA GLU A 28 11.18 -1.14 3.64
C GLU A 28 11.19 -0.49 2.25
N ARG A 29 10.59 0.69 2.12
CA ARG A 29 10.43 1.42 0.83
C ARG A 29 11.16 2.75 0.82
N ARG A 30 12.33 2.80 1.45
CA ARG A 30 13.12 4.03 1.61
C ARG A 30 13.31 4.79 0.29
N ASP A 31 13.56 4.06 -0.79
CA ASP A 31 13.73 4.59 -2.15
C ASP A 31 12.54 5.43 -2.64
N VAL A 32 11.33 5.08 -2.24
CA VAL A 32 10.12 5.85 -2.58
C VAL A 32 9.96 7.05 -1.65
N PHE A 33 10.18 6.85 -0.34
CA PHE A 33 9.96 7.91 0.64
C PHE A 33 10.96 9.07 0.53
N GLU A 34 12.19 8.80 0.09
CA GLU A 34 13.20 9.83 -0.16
C GLU A 34 12.80 10.81 -1.27
N VAL A 35 11.98 10.38 -2.25
CA VAL A 35 11.55 11.20 -3.38
C VAL A 35 10.13 11.78 -3.24
N ILE A 36 9.47 11.59 -2.09
CA ILE A 36 8.12 12.16 -1.85
C ILE A 36 8.06 13.69 -2.00
N PRO A 37 9.10 14.46 -1.61
CA PRO A 37 9.11 15.91 -1.85
C PRO A 37 9.18 16.31 -3.33
N ASP A 38 9.54 15.38 -4.22
CA ASP A 38 9.80 15.66 -5.63
C ASP A 38 8.51 15.70 -6.49
N SER A 39 8.70 15.70 -7.81
CA SER A 39 7.61 15.66 -8.77
C SER A 39 6.84 14.33 -8.73
N LEU A 40 5.55 14.39 -9.04
CA LEU A 40 4.71 13.18 -9.16
C LEU A 40 5.24 12.19 -10.21
N ALA A 41 5.93 12.68 -11.24
CA ALA A 41 6.59 11.83 -12.23
C ALA A 41 7.76 11.04 -11.61
N THR A 42 8.58 11.71 -10.79
CA THR A 42 9.69 11.08 -10.04
C THR A 42 9.16 9.99 -9.10
N ILE A 43 8.14 10.33 -8.30
CA ILE A 43 7.52 9.42 -7.33
C ILE A 43 6.92 8.20 -8.05
N ARG A 44 6.24 8.42 -9.17
CA ARG A 44 5.65 7.34 -9.96
C ARG A 44 6.70 6.36 -10.48
N THR A 45 7.84 6.87 -10.94
CA THR A 45 8.97 6.05 -11.37
C THR A 45 9.55 5.26 -10.20
N ALA A 46 9.81 5.90 -9.06
CA ALA A 46 10.31 5.23 -7.86
C ALA A 46 9.34 4.15 -7.35
N LEU A 47 8.04 4.44 -7.31
CA LEU A 47 6.98 3.48 -6.97
C LEU A 47 7.00 2.26 -7.89
N TYR A 48 7.09 2.49 -9.21
CA TYR A 48 7.15 1.39 -10.17
C TYR A 48 8.35 0.47 -9.90
N PHE A 49 9.55 1.02 -9.71
CA PHE A 49 10.74 0.23 -9.41
C PHE A 49 10.66 -0.47 -8.05
N SER A 50 10.13 0.20 -7.02
CA SER A 50 9.91 -0.38 -5.69
C SER A 50 8.98 -1.58 -5.75
N VAL A 51 7.88 -1.49 -6.52
CA VAL A 51 6.94 -2.60 -6.76
C VAL A 51 7.62 -3.76 -7.48
N LEU A 52 8.45 -3.50 -8.49
CA LEU A 52 9.20 -4.54 -9.20
C LEU A 52 10.23 -5.21 -8.29
N LYS A 53 10.94 -4.44 -7.45
CA LYS A 53 11.93 -4.96 -6.48
C LYS A 53 11.30 -5.82 -5.39
N ALA A 54 10.08 -5.48 -4.96
CA ALA A 54 9.31 -6.25 -3.99
C ALA A 54 8.68 -7.54 -4.58
N SER A 55 8.81 -7.76 -5.89
CA SER A 55 8.31 -8.98 -6.54
C SER A 55 9.26 -10.18 -6.33
N PRO A 56 8.78 -11.43 -6.47
CA PRO A 56 9.59 -12.63 -6.20
C PRO A 56 10.93 -12.69 -6.97
N PRO A 57 12.00 -13.28 -6.38
CA PRO A 57 13.39 -13.16 -6.84
C PRO A 57 13.73 -13.77 -8.21
N ASP A 58 12.84 -14.57 -8.82
CA ASP A 58 12.99 -15.10 -10.20
C ASP A 58 12.74 -14.02 -11.29
N PHE A 59 12.98 -12.76 -10.95
CA PHE A 59 12.63 -11.58 -11.71
C PHE A 59 13.83 -11.06 -12.48
N SER A 60 13.76 -11.12 -13.82
CA SER A 60 14.59 -10.28 -14.68
C SER A 60 13.74 -9.08 -15.07
N PRO A 61 14.11 -7.83 -14.72
CA PRO A 61 13.35 -6.67 -15.17
C PRO A 61 13.26 -6.68 -16.69
N PRO A 62 12.10 -6.35 -17.28
CA PRO A 62 12.01 -6.18 -18.72
C PRO A 62 13.06 -5.15 -19.18
N PRO A 63 13.66 -5.32 -20.37
CA PRO A 63 14.71 -4.45 -20.86
C PRO A 63 14.25 -2.99 -20.76
N SER A 64 15.05 -2.20 -20.03
CA SER A 64 14.91 -0.78 -19.71
C SER A 64 13.87 -0.06 -20.56
N GLN A 65 12.64 0.07 -20.05
CA GLN A 65 11.76 1.13 -20.50
C GLN A 65 12.46 2.45 -20.18
N ARG A 66 12.84 3.19 -21.23
CA ARG A 66 13.67 4.41 -21.19
C ARG A 66 13.41 5.22 -19.92
N ASP A 67 14.50 5.56 -19.22
CA ASP A 67 14.62 6.23 -17.91
C ASP A 67 14.00 7.64 -17.78
N HIS A 68 13.06 8.00 -18.65
CA HIS A 68 12.44 9.32 -18.60
C HIS A 68 11.11 9.23 -17.86
N PRO A 69 10.98 9.92 -16.69
CA PRO A 69 9.72 10.01 -15.97
C PRO A 69 8.61 10.50 -16.90
N ALA A 70 7.55 9.71 -17.04
CA ALA A 70 6.41 10.11 -17.83
C ALA A 70 5.66 11.25 -17.14
N LYS A 71 5.27 12.27 -17.91
CA LYS A 71 4.58 13.44 -17.37
C LYS A 71 3.31 13.04 -16.63
N VAL A 72 3.18 13.52 -15.39
CA VAL A 72 1.95 13.45 -14.61
C VAL A 72 1.34 14.85 -14.59
N LYS A 73 0.11 14.97 -15.08
CA LYS A 73 -0.70 16.18 -14.98
C LYS A 73 -1.72 16.00 -13.88
N THR A 74 -2.03 17.05 -13.17
CA THR A 74 -3.12 17.10 -12.19
C THR A 74 -4.16 18.11 -12.67
N ASP A 75 -5.38 18.01 -12.17
CA ASP A 75 -6.24 19.18 -12.08
C ASP A 75 -5.47 20.24 -11.25
N GLU A 76 -5.63 21.54 -11.55
CA GLU A 76 -4.79 22.66 -11.07
C GLU A 76 -4.61 22.77 -9.53
N THR A 77 -5.28 21.91 -8.77
CA THR A 77 -5.40 21.88 -7.31
C THR A 77 -4.36 21.01 -6.58
N VAL A 78 -3.75 20.01 -7.22
CA VAL A 78 -2.78 19.13 -6.54
C VAL A 78 -1.37 19.66 -6.78
N GLY A 79 -0.76 20.24 -5.74
CA GLY A 79 0.65 20.63 -5.75
C GLY A 79 1.58 19.40 -5.73
N ASN A 80 2.86 19.64 -5.48
CA ASN A 80 3.93 18.64 -5.52
C ASN A 80 3.63 17.33 -4.74
N GLY A 81 4.51 16.33 -4.86
CA GLY A 81 4.31 15.01 -4.26
C GLY A 81 4.00 15.02 -2.76
N ALA A 82 4.64 15.90 -1.99
CA ALA A 82 4.41 16.03 -0.56
C ALA A 82 2.98 16.47 -0.23
N GLN A 83 2.42 17.39 -1.02
CA GLN A 83 1.03 17.84 -0.83
C GLN A 83 0.06 16.68 -1.08
N LEU A 84 0.20 15.95 -2.20
CA LEU A 84 -0.67 14.81 -2.50
C LEU A 84 -0.55 13.73 -1.41
N TYR A 85 0.67 13.40 -1.00
CA TYR A 85 0.92 12.44 0.07
C TYR A 85 0.22 12.83 1.38
N HIS A 86 0.30 14.10 1.76
CA HIS A 86 -0.35 14.61 2.97
C HIS A 86 -1.88 14.63 2.86
N GLU A 87 -2.45 14.89 1.68
CA GLU A 87 -3.90 14.99 1.49
C GLU A 87 -4.60 13.62 1.44
N VAL A 88 -4.00 12.62 0.80
CA VAL A 88 -4.68 11.33 0.56
C VAL A 88 -3.98 10.14 1.20
N GLY A 89 -2.75 10.29 1.65
CA GLY A 89 -1.94 9.20 2.15
C GLY A 89 -1.35 8.31 1.05
N PHE A 90 -0.34 7.52 1.44
CA PHE A 90 0.53 6.80 0.52
C PHE A 90 -0.20 5.77 -0.35
N ASP A 91 -1.06 4.94 0.24
CA ASP A 91 -1.71 3.85 -0.48
C ASP A 91 -2.61 4.38 -1.62
N ILE A 92 -3.31 5.48 -1.37
CA ILE A 92 -4.19 6.12 -2.37
C ILE A 92 -3.33 6.75 -3.47
N MET A 93 -2.28 7.48 -3.09
CA MET A 93 -1.34 8.08 -4.03
C MET A 93 -0.68 7.01 -4.92
N SER A 94 -0.24 5.89 -4.33
CA SER A 94 0.39 4.78 -5.05
C SER A 94 -0.55 4.18 -6.09
N LEU A 95 -1.80 3.89 -5.73
CA LEU A 95 -2.81 3.42 -6.69
C LEU A 95 -3.08 4.45 -7.78
N ALA A 96 -3.24 5.72 -7.42
CA ALA A 96 -3.53 6.78 -8.37
C ALA A 96 -2.42 6.92 -9.43
N LEU A 97 -1.16 6.81 -9.00
CA LEU A 97 -0.01 6.90 -9.89
C LEU A 97 0.20 5.65 -10.76
N LEU A 98 -0.30 4.48 -10.37
CA LEU A 98 0.02 3.22 -11.05
C LEU A 98 -1.17 2.53 -11.74
N ALA A 99 -2.42 2.86 -11.42
CA ALA A 99 -3.57 2.03 -11.81
C ALA A 99 -4.10 2.28 -13.22
N ASP A 100 -4.02 3.50 -13.73
CA ASP A 100 -4.75 3.89 -14.95
C ASP A 100 -4.00 3.47 -16.22
N VAL A 101 -2.75 3.95 -16.35
CA VAL A 101 -1.92 3.70 -17.53
C VAL A 101 -0.54 3.15 -17.12
N PRO A 102 0.18 2.46 -18.04
CA PRO A 102 1.53 1.99 -17.78
C PRO A 102 2.45 3.13 -17.30
N ALA A 103 3.42 2.81 -16.43
CA ALA A 103 4.27 3.81 -15.78
C ALA A 103 4.99 4.76 -16.77
N HIS A 104 5.36 4.26 -17.95
CA HIS A 104 6.02 5.03 -19.02
C HIS A 104 5.07 5.91 -19.87
N ARG A 105 3.74 5.86 -19.65
CA ARG A 105 2.75 6.67 -20.38
C ARG A 105 2.34 7.89 -19.58
N PRO A 106 2.09 9.06 -20.21
CA PRO A 106 1.58 10.23 -19.51
C PRO A 106 0.28 9.93 -18.76
N LEU A 107 0.15 10.47 -17.56
CA LEU A 107 -1.01 10.27 -16.67
C LEU A 107 -1.68 11.61 -16.39
N HIS A 108 -3.00 11.60 -16.30
CA HIS A 108 -3.77 12.73 -15.81
C HIS A 108 -4.53 12.32 -14.55
N LEU A 109 -4.07 12.82 -13.41
CA LEU A 109 -4.70 12.62 -12.11
C LEU A 109 -5.85 13.59 -11.94
N THR A 110 -7.01 13.03 -11.61
CA THR A 110 -8.22 13.79 -11.32
C THR A 110 -8.68 13.52 -9.90
N GLN A 111 -9.41 14.47 -9.30
CA GLN A 111 -9.99 14.27 -7.96
C GLN A 111 -10.90 13.03 -7.90
N ASN A 112 -11.65 12.76 -8.98
CA ASN A 112 -12.52 11.58 -9.09
C ASN A 112 -11.74 10.27 -9.03
N SER A 113 -10.54 10.21 -9.62
CA SER A 113 -9.67 9.04 -9.54
C SER A 113 -9.24 8.77 -8.09
N LEU A 114 -8.80 9.80 -7.35
CA LEU A 114 -8.41 9.70 -5.95
C LEU A 114 -9.56 9.20 -5.07
N ILE A 115 -10.77 9.77 -5.24
CA ILE A 115 -11.98 9.33 -4.53
C ILE A 115 -12.31 7.87 -4.86
N GLY A 116 -12.16 7.45 -6.11
CA GLY A 116 -12.38 6.06 -6.53
C GLY A 116 -11.44 5.09 -5.81
N HIS A 117 -10.15 5.44 -5.69
CA HIS A 117 -9.16 4.65 -4.96
C HIS A 117 -9.47 4.60 -3.46
N TRP A 118 -9.82 5.73 -2.85
CA TRP A 118 -10.24 5.79 -1.45
C TRP A 118 -11.44 4.88 -1.17
N ARG A 119 -12.50 4.95 -1.99
CA ARG A 119 -13.71 4.12 -1.83
C ARG A 119 -13.37 2.63 -1.90
N TRP A 120 -12.54 2.25 -2.86
CA TRP A 120 -12.11 0.87 -3.00
C TRP A 120 -11.31 0.38 -1.77
N LEU A 121 -10.35 1.17 -1.28
CA LEU A 121 -9.60 0.81 -0.07
C LEU A 121 -10.47 0.76 1.19
N ARG A 122 -11.48 1.62 1.28
CA ARG A 122 -12.49 1.54 2.35
C ARG A 122 -13.29 0.24 2.30
N ASP A 123 -13.61 -0.27 1.12
CA ASP A 123 -14.28 -1.56 0.97
C ASP A 123 -13.34 -2.73 1.31
N VAL A 124 -12.06 -2.63 0.91
CA VAL A 124 -11.00 -3.58 1.33
C VAL A 124 -10.89 -3.63 2.86
N TRP A 125 -10.83 -2.47 3.51
CA TRP A 125 -10.79 -2.34 4.96
C TRP A 125 -11.97 -3.03 5.63
N ARG A 126 -13.20 -2.74 5.17
CA ARG A 126 -14.42 -3.33 5.73
C ARG A 126 -14.41 -4.86 5.66
N VAL A 127 -13.99 -5.41 4.52
CA VAL A 127 -13.90 -6.86 4.32
C VAL A 127 -12.78 -7.47 5.16
N GLY A 128 -11.64 -6.79 5.29
CA GLY A 128 -10.49 -7.30 6.02
C GLY A 128 -10.64 -7.21 7.55
N TYR A 129 -11.21 -6.11 8.04
CA TYR A 129 -11.43 -5.85 9.46
C TYR A 129 -12.37 -6.86 10.10
N SER A 130 -13.41 -7.31 9.38
CA SER A 130 -14.39 -8.26 9.90
C SER A 130 -13.97 -9.72 9.81
N ARG A 131 -12.79 -10.03 9.24
CA ARG A 131 -12.37 -11.41 8.97
C ARG A 131 -11.70 -12.05 10.18
N PRO A 132 -12.00 -13.34 10.45
CA PRO A 132 -11.23 -14.10 11.43
C PRO A 132 -9.79 -14.28 10.94
N GLN A 133 -8.92 -14.71 11.84
CA GLN A 133 -7.58 -15.15 11.48
C GLN A 133 -7.65 -16.45 10.67
N PHE A 134 -6.90 -16.48 9.56
CA PHE A 134 -6.83 -17.61 8.65
C PHE A 134 -5.47 -18.29 8.68
N THR A 135 -5.49 -19.62 8.84
CA THR A 135 -4.32 -20.50 8.76
C THR A 135 -4.13 -21.00 7.33
N ALA A 136 -3.59 -20.14 6.46
CA ALA A 136 -3.13 -20.51 5.12
C ALA A 136 -1.64 -20.17 4.92
N THR A 137 -0.98 -20.81 3.97
CA THR A 137 0.37 -20.40 3.55
C THR A 137 0.28 -19.13 2.70
N MET A 138 1.34 -18.32 2.74
CA MET A 138 1.46 -17.18 1.83
C MET A 138 1.98 -17.68 0.48
N ASP A 139 1.09 -17.77 -0.51
CA ASP A 139 1.50 -17.88 -1.90
C ASP A 139 1.60 -16.49 -2.52
N THR A 140 2.82 -16.13 -2.91
CA THR A 140 3.15 -14.86 -3.56
C THR A 140 3.00 -14.94 -5.07
N ARG A 141 2.82 -16.13 -5.66
CA ARG A 141 2.61 -16.30 -7.08
C ARG A 141 1.12 -16.30 -7.40
N ASN A 142 0.69 -15.28 -8.12
CA ASN A 142 -0.67 -15.19 -8.66
C ASN A 142 -0.69 -14.29 -9.91
N ALA A 143 -1.87 -14.15 -10.52
CA ALA A 143 -2.07 -13.34 -11.72
C ALA A 143 -1.55 -11.90 -11.60
N VAL A 144 -1.59 -11.29 -10.40
CA VAL A 144 -1.04 -9.94 -10.17
C VAL A 144 0.46 -9.95 -10.41
N THR A 145 1.18 -10.87 -9.76
CA THR A 145 2.63 -10.98 -9.91
C THR A 145 3.04 -11.41 -11.31
N GLU A 146 2.27 -12.28 -12.00
CA GLU A 146 2.55 -12.66 -13.39
C GLU A 146 2.41 -11.49 -14.37
N VAL A 147 1.39 -10.67 -14.20
CA VAL A 147 1.21 -9.47 -15.03
C VAL A 147 2.28 -8.42 -14.72
N LEU A 148 2.63 -8.28 -13.45
CA LEU A 148 3.68 -7.38 -13.00
C LEU A 148 5.06 -7.78 -13.56
N ARG A 149 5.35 -9.09 -13.65
CA ARG A 149 6.55 -9.63 -14.33
C ARG A 149 6.69 -9.18 -15.78
N ASN A 150 5.58 -8.90 -16.45
CA ASN A 150 5.58 -8.38 -17.81
C ASN A 150 5.72 -6.84 -17.87
N GLY A 151 6.02 -6.18 -16.75
CA GLY A 151 6.17 -4.73 -16.64
C GLY A 151 4.86 -3.95 -16.71
N LYS A 152 3.70 -4.61 -16.58
CA LYS A 152 2.37 -4.02 -16.79
C LYS A 152 1.70 -3.67 -15.45
N ASN A 153 2.18 -2.61 -14.79
CA ASN A 153 1.70 -2.18 -13.47
C ASN A 153 0.17 -1.93 -13.40
N ASN A 154 -0.39 -1.25 -14.42
CA ASN A 154 -1.81 -0.92 -14.46
C ASN A 154 -2.69 -2.17 -14.57
N LEU A 155 -2.28 -3.14 -15.38
CA LEU A 155 -2.97 -4.43 -15.47
C LEU A 155 -2.80 -5.27 -14.20
N ALA A 156 -1.65 -5.19 -13.53
CA ALA A 156 -1.46 -5.87 -12.24
C ALA A 156 -2.44 -5.33 -11.18
N ILE A 157 -2.68 -4.02 -11.14
CA ILE A 157 -3.70 -3.42 -10.26
C ILE A 157 -5.12 -3.82 -10.68
N ALA A 158 -5.39 -3.96 -11.98
CA ALA A 158 -6.67 -4.50 -12.44
C ALA A 158 -6.89 -5.94 -11.94
N GLU A 159 -5.86 -6.80 -12.02
CA GLU A 159 -5.91 -8.15 -11.47
C GLU A 159 -6.03 -8.14 -9.93
N LEU A 160 -5.40 -7.20 -9.23
CA LEU A 160 -5.57 -7.05 -7.79
C LEU A 160 -7.03 -6.76 -7.42
N ARG A 161 -7.70 -5.90 -8.19
CA ARG A 161 -9.13 -5.61 -8.00
C ARG A 161 -10.00 -6.83 -8.33
N ASN A 162 -9.65 -7.61 -9.36
CA ASN A 162 -10.36 -8.85 -9.67
C ASN A 162 -10.17 -9.90 -8.57
N LEU A 163 -8.96 -10.01 -8.01
CA LEU A 163 -8.66 -10.89 -6.89
C LEU A 163 -9.50 -10.50 -5.66
N PHE A 164 -9.63 -9.20 -5.37
CA PHE A 164 -10.51 -8.72 -4.31
C PHE A 164 -11.99 -9.10 -4.53
N LYS A 165 -12.50 -8.98 -5.76
CA LYS A 165 -13.88 -9.42 -6.07
C LYS A 165 -14.06 -10.92 -5.77
N LYS A 166 -13.08 -11.75 -6.10
CA LYS A 166 -13.12 -13.20 -5.77
C LYS A 166 -13.10 -13.41 -4.25
N VAL A 167 -12.31 -12.64 -3.50
CA VAL A 167 -12.31 -12.66 -2.02
C VAL A 167 -13.68 -12.34 -1.44
N GLN A 168 -14.40 -11.37 -2.04
CA GLN A 168 -15.76 -11.03 -1.62
C GLN A 168 -16.75 -12.17 -1.91
N GLN A 169 -16.58 -12.89 -3.03
CA GLN A 169 -17.42 -14.03 -3.42
C GLN A 169 -17.10 -15.30 -2.60
N GLY A 170 -15.86 -15.46 -2.15
CA GLY A 170 -15.39 -16.60 -1.36
C GLY A 170 -14.97 -16.19 0.06
N PRO A 171 -15.90 -15.83 0.97
CA PRO A 171 -15.56 -15.29 2.29
C PRO A 171 -14.74 -16.24 3.16
N HIS A 172 -14.86 -17.56 2.97
CA HIS A 172 -14.12 -18.58 3.73
C HIS A 172 -12.86 -19.08 3.03
N ASN A 173 -12.52 -18.56 1.84
CA ASN A 173 -11.31 -18.98 1.13
C ASN A 173 -10.08 -18.25 1.72
N ALA A 174 -9.44 -18.92 2.68
CA ALA A 174 -8.25 -18.44 3.38
C ALA A 174 -7.08 -18.14 2.42
N GLU A 175 -6.75 -19.09 1.55
CA GLU A 175 -5.63 -18.97 0.60
C GLU A 175 -5.81 -17.76 -0.32
N LEU A 176 -7.01 -17.59 -0.85
CA LEU A 176 -7.36 -16.47 -1.72
C LEU A 176 -7.21 -15.13 -1.00
N TYR A 177 -7.67 -15.04 0.25
CA TYR A 177 -7.55 -13.80 1.04
C TYR A 177 -6.09 -13.47 1.37
N ILE A 178 -5.30 -14.46 1.78
CA ILE A 178 -3.88 -14.25 2.11
C ILE A 178 -3.06 -13.92 0.86
N SER A 179 -3.34 -14.57 -0.27
CA SER A 179 -2.71 -14.22 -1.56
C SER A 179 -3.10 -12.81 -2.00
N PHE A 180 -4.36 -12.40 -1.78
CA PHE A 180 -4.80 -11.02 -2.00
C PHE A 180 -4.03 -10.01 -1.13
N LEU A 181 -3.89 -10.24 0.17
CA LEU A 181 -3.13 -9.34 1.05
C LEU A 181 -1.65 -9.26 0.64
N SER A 182 -1.08 -10.37 0.20
CA SER A 182 0.30 -10.43 -0.30
C SER A 182 0.48 -9.60 -1.58
N SER A 183 -0.49 -9.62 -2.50
CA SER A 183 -0.47 -8.75 -3.68
C SER A 183 -0.82 -7.30 -3.36
N LEU A 184 -1.67 -7.06 -2.36
CA LEU A 184 -2.06 -5.72 -1.92
C LEU A 184 -0.84 -4.97 -1.35
N SER A 185 0.03 -5.65 -0.58
CA SER A 185 1.22 -5.04 0.02
C SER A 185 2.21 -4.48 -0.99
N LEU A 186 2.19 -4.97 -2.24
CA LEU A 186 2.97 -4.42 -3.34
C LEU A 186 2.57 -2.97 -3.68
N PHE A 187 1.29 -2.64 -3.60
CA PHE A 187 0.78 -1.33 -4.04
C PHE A 187 0.29 -0.45 -2.88
N CYS A 188 -0.26 -1.05 -1.83
CA CYS A 188 -0.89 -0.39 -0.70
C CYS A 188 -0.28 -0.95 0.61
N PRO A 189 1.01 -0.67 0.89
CA PRO A 189 1.70 -1.28 1.99
C PRO A 189 1.08 -0.97 3.36
N PHE A 190 0.50 0.20 3.59
CA PHE A 190 0.00 0.56 4.93
C PHE A 190 -1.22 -0.28 5.34
N ILE A 191 -2.26 -0.31 4.49
CA ILE A 191 -3.44 -1.14 4.73
C ILE A 191 -3.11 -2.62 4.70
N ALA A 192 -2.20 -3.05 3.83
CA ALA A 192 -1.80 -4.46 3.77
C ALA A 192 -1.08 -4.89 5.05
N THR A 193 -0.14 -4.09 5.56
CA THR A 193 0.58 -4.36 6.82
C THR A 193 -0.40 -4.50 7.97
N GLU A 194 -1.33 -3.56 8.14
CA GLU A 194 -2.36 -3.66 9.18
C GLU A 194 -3.22 -4.93 9.05
N LEU A 195 -3.70 -5.24 7.84
CA LEU A 195 -4.52 -6.43 7.61
C LEU A 195 -3.75 -7.74 7.77
N LEU A 196 -2.45 -7.75 7.44
CA LEU A 196 -1.56 -8.90 7.64
C LEU A 196 -1.21 -9.10 9.11
N TRP A 197 -0.97 -8.02 9.86
CA TRP A 197 -0.79 -8.04 11.30
C TRP A 197 -2.02 -8.63 12.00
N ARG A 198 -3.23 -8.21 11.62
CA ARG A 198 -4.49 -8.79 12.14
C ARG A 198 -4.63 -10.29 11.88
N GLN A 199 -3.99 -10.79 10.82
CA GLN A 199 -3.91 -12.21 10.48
C GLN A 199 -2.79 -12.96 11.22
N GLY A 200 -2.09 -12.29 12.14
CA GLY A 200 -0.96 -12.85 12.90
C GLY A 200 0.30 -13.08 12.06
N ARG A 201 0.44 -12.37 10.92
CA ARG A 201 1.56 -12.58 9.98
C ARG A 201 2.69 -11.57 10.11
N ILE A 202 2.49 -10.54 10.91
CA ILE A 202 3.49 -9.54 11.26
C ILE A 202 3.58 -9.55 12.77
N GLU A 203 4.76 -9.81 13.31
CA GLU A 203 4.99 -9.96 14.75
C GLU A 203 5.08 -8.61 15.48
N GLN A 204 5.35 -7.53 14.76
CA GLN A 204 5.49 -6.21 15.35
C GLN A 204 4.13 -5.62 15.70
N ASP A 205 3.87 -5.50 17.00
CA ASP A 205 2.77 -4.69 17.52
C ASP A 205 3.18 -3.20 17.48
N PRO A 206 2.49 -2.34 16.70
CA PRO A 206 2.78 -0.92 16.63
C PRO A 206 2.63 -0.21 18.00
N ILE A 207 1.97 -0.87 18.97
CA ILE A 207 1.72 -0.38 20.33
C ILE A 207 2.86 -0.73 21.30
N SER A 208 3.81 -1.58 20.92
CA SER A 208 5.03 -1.89 21.70
C SER A 208 6.04 -0.73 21.67
N ARG A 209 5.58 0.48 21.95
CA ARG A 209 6.44 1.62 22.30
C ARG A 209 7.01 1.36 23.70
N PRO A 210 8.33 1.39 23.92
CA PRO A 210 8.79 1.94 25.18
C PRO A 210 8.33 3.40 25.16
N ARG A 211 7.32 3.73 25.96
CA ARG A 211 7.19 5.10 26.47
C ARG A 211 8.58 5.42 27.03
N THR A 212 9.34 6.26 26.34
CA THR A 212 10.46 6.94 26.98
C THR A 212 9.84 7.64 28.19
N LYS A 213 10.10 7.08 29.37
CA LYS A 213 9.91 7.78 30.63
C LYS A 213 10.87 8.97 30.57
N ASP A 214 10.40 10.07 30.02
CA ASP A 214 11.01 11.36 30.29
C ASP A 214 10.81 11.63 31.79
N LYS A 215 11.92 11.46 32.52
CA LYS A 215 12.27 12.10 33.79
C LYS A 215 11.30 11.90 34.96
N GLU A 216 11.50 10.80 35.67
CA GLU A 216 11.33 10.80 37.14
C GLU A 216 12.71 10.61 37.80
N GLY A 217 13.09 11.56 38.65
CA GLY A 217 14.09 11.36 39.71
C GLY A 217 15.52 11.77 39.39
N ILE A 218 15.83 13.07 39.53
CA ILE A 218 17.13 13.45 40.09
C ILE A 218 17.03 13.17 41.58
N ALA A 219 17.81 12.20 42.06
CA ALA A 219 18.12 12.03 43.46
C ALA A 219 19.61 11.71 43.58
N GLU A 220 20.41 12.75 43.80
CA GLU A 220 21.54 12.78 44.73
C GLU A 220 21.51 14.10 45.48
#